data_AF-A0A9C8IAM8-F1
#
_entry.id   AF-A0A9C8IAM8-F1
#
_cell.length_a   1.000
_cell.length_b   1.000
_cell.length_c   1.000
_cell.angle_alpha   90.00
_cell.angle_beta   90.00
_cell.angle_gamma   90.00
#
_symmetry.space_group_name_H-M   'P 1'
#
loop_
_entity.id
_entity.type
_entity.pdbx_description
1 polymer ?
#
loop_
_entity_poly.entity_id
_entity_poly.type
_entity_poly.pdbx_seq_one_letter_code
_entity_poly.pdbx_strand_id
1 'polypeptide(L)'
;PENEIQQVKTLYEAEVANVDIALKELFDFLRLNGLFENTLIIFSADHGEEFFEHGGFEHGHTLYDELVHMPLIISGDGFPPGIQIETPVGNTDIFPSILDFIGMPIPDGLEGVPLQSVIKGVIPEDRPIYGEGVTRGTHKKFIIQWPYKCVFDYVTRTATLFDLEIDPDELTDISEDNKELALILVAKMAETMLPDQTAFHLWVTVSHHESPKRFSGTLKIPGGIESVEGFLLTDDDRYSIDSDTISFDFSSLNNIQGLYRHLVIIPAEGAETLEASLLVDGAVDAKRFYPYGTNVPEPSGSAMVSIDDYPLGPELPPALDTIPAACFIWGVRGYERQDVAIMHDPETEEQLRALGYLGGNL
;
A
#
# COMPACT_ATOMS: atom_id res chain seq x y z
N PRO A 1 -6.69 -24.01 -27.56
CA PRO A 1 -6.57 -22.73 -26.85
C PRO A 1 -7.86 -21.89 -26.89
N GLU A 2 -8.21 -21.20 -27.99
CA GLU A 2 -9.38 -20.30 -28.02
C GLU A 2 -10.71 -20.99 -27.65
N ASN A 3 -10.97 -22.18 -28.21
CA ASN A 3 -12.16 -22.96 -27.86
C ASN A 3 -12.18 -23.42 -26.39
N GLU A 4 -11.02 -23.63 -25.77
CA GLU A 4 -10.91 -24.05 -24.37
C GLU A 4 -11.11 -22.84 -23.43
N ILE A 5 -10.52 -21.69 -23.76
CA ILE A 5 -10.73 -20.43 -23.03
C ILE A 5 -12.21 -20.06 -23.05
N GLN A 6 -12.86 -20.14 -24.22
CA GLN A 6 -14.29 -19.85 -24.33
C GLN A 6 -15.15 -20.82 -23.49
N GLN A 7 -14.76 -22.10 -23.42
CA GLN A 7 -15.45 -23.08 -22.59
C GLN A 7 -15.32 -22.73 -21.10
N VAL A 8 -14.13 -22.34 -20.64
CA VAL A 8 -13.92 -21.93 -19.25
C VAL A 8 -14.69 -20.65 -18.92
N LYS A 9 -14.66 -19.63 -19.79
CA LYS A 9 -15.48 -18.41 -19.63
C LYS A 9 -16.98 -18.73 -19.53
N THR A 10 -17.47 -19.67 -20.35
CA THR A 10 -18.87 -20.11 -20.28
C THR A 10 -19.21 -20.80 -18.95
N LEU A 11 -18.27 -21.56 -18.38
CA LEU A 11 -18.46 -22.18 -17.07
C LEU A 11 -18.47 -21.12 -15.95
N TYR A 12 -17.56 -20.14 -16.02
CA TYR A 12 -17.55 -19.00 -15.09
C TYR A 12 -18.87 -18.21 -15.13
N GLU A 13 -19.38 -17.89 -16.33
CA GLU A 13 -20.70 -17.25 -16.48
C GLU A 13 -21.84 -18.07 -15.85
N ALA A 14 -21.76 -19.41 -15.93
CA ALA A 14 -22.73 -20.30 -15.29
C ALA A 14 -22.63 -20.26 -13.76
N GLU A 15 -21.43 -20.12 -13.20
CA GLU A 15 -21.23 -19.95 -11.75
C GLU A 15 -21.75 -18.59 -11.27
N VAL A 16 -21.49 -17.52 -12.01
CA VAL A 16 -22.06 -16.19 -11.75
C VAL A 16 -23.58 -16.24 -11.76
N ALA A 17 -24.19 -16.89 -12.77
CA ALA A 17 -25.64 -17.06 -12.84
C ALA A 17 -26.20 -17.88 -11.66
N ASN A 18 -25.45 -18.87 -11.18
CA ASN A 18 -25.85 -19.65 -10.02
C ASN A 18 -25.82 -18.81 -8.72
N VAL A 19 -24.82 -17.93 -8.55
CA VAL A 19 -24.78 -16.98 -7.43
C VAL A 19 -25.93 -15.97 -7.51
N ASP A 20 -26.25 -15.45 -8.70
CA ASP A 20 -27.40 -14.55 -8.90
C ASP A 20 -28.73 -15.20 -8.48
N ILE A 21 -28.94 -16.50 -8.79
CA ILE A 21 -30.11 -17.26 -8.33
C ILE A 21 -30.13 -17.34 -6.80
N ALA A 22 -29.00 -17.60 -6.14
CA ALA A 22 -28.93 -17.66 -4.68
C ALA A 22 -29.21 -16.29 -4.03
N LEU A 23 -28.70 -15.20 -4.62
CA LEU A 23 -29.00 -13.84 -4.19
C LEU A 23 -30.49 -13.51 -4.33
N LYS A 24 -31.12 -13.96 -5.41
CA LYS A 24 -32.57 -13.83 -5.58
C LYS A 24 -33.34 -14.51 -4.46
N GLU A 25 -32.96 -15.73 -4.08
CA GLU A 25 -33.58 -16.46 -2.97
C GLU A 25 -33.42 -15.72 -1.64
N LEU A 26 -32.23 -15.18 -1.37
CA LEU A 26 -31.96 -14.35 -0.19
C LEU A 26 -32.85 -13.09 -0.18
N PHE A 27 -32.92 -12.35 -1.28
CA PHE A 27 -33.73 -11.14 -1.36
C PHE A 27 -35.22 -11.42 -1.25
N ASP A 28 -35.71 -12.51 -1.84
CA ASP A 28 -37.10 -12.94 -1.70
C ASP A 28 -37.42 -13.31 -0.25
N PHE A 29 -36.51 -14.00 0.44
CA PHE A 29 -36.65 -14.27 1.87
C PHE A 29 -36.74 -12.97 2.68
N LEU A 30 -35.85 -12.00 2.44
CA LEU A 30 -35.88 -10.70 3.12
C LEU A 30 -37.21 -9.97 2.87
N ARG A 31 -37.74 -9.99 1.64
CA ARG A 31 -39.02 -9.36 1.29
C ARG A 31 -40.20 -10.05 1.96
N LEU A 32 -40.26 -11.38 1.91
CA LEU A 32 -41.34 -12.18 2.49
C LEU A 32 -41.45 -11.98 4.01
N ASN A 33 -40.33 -11.69 4.68
CA ASN A 33 -40.29 -11.42 6.11
C ASN A 33 -40.35 -9.93 6.46
N GLY A 34 -40.53 -9.03 5.48
CA GLY A 34 -40.60 -7.59 5.71
C GLY A 34 -39.28 -6.96 6.19
N LEU A 35 -38.15 -7.62 5.97
CA LEU A 35 -36.82 -7.17 6.39
C LEU A 35 -36.11 -6.34 5.31
N PHE A 36 -36.49 -6.52 4.04
CA PHE A 36 -35.76 -5.96 2.89
C PHE A 36 -35.57 -4.44 2.97
N GLU A 37 -36.63 -3.69 3.31
CA GLU A 37 -36.59 -2.21 3.38
C GLU A 37 -35.72 -1.68 4.53
N ASN A 38 -35.42 -2.51 5.54
CA ASN A 38 -34.58 -2.17 6.69
C ASN A 38 -33.27 -2.97 6.68
N THR A 39 -32.79 -3.36 5.50
CA THR A 39 -31.53 -4.08 5.32
C THR A 39 -30.61 -3.28 4.43
N LEU A 40 -29.41 -3.00 4.92
CA LEU A 40 -28.30 -2.53 4.09
C LEU A 40 -27.69 -3.73 3.35
N ILE A 41 -27.61 -3.64 2.03
CA ILE A 41 -27.01 -4.65 1.16
C ILE A 41 -25.73 -4.07 0.58
N ILE A 42 -24.60 -4.73 0.87
CA ILE A 42 -23.31 -4.48 0.22
C ILE A 42 -22.92 -5.78 -0.47
N PHE A 43 -22.84 -5.75 -1.80
CA PHE A 43 -22.38 -6.87 -2.61
C PHE A 43 -21.00 -6.53 -3.17
N SER A 44 -20.05 -7.45 -3.01
CA SER A 44 -18.70 -7.31 -3.53
C SER A 44 -18.03 -8.67 -3.75
N ALA A 45 -16.79 -8.65 -4.24
CA ALA A 45 -15.91 -9.80 -4.38
C ALA A 45 -14.57 -9.53 -3.67
N ASP A 46 -13.91 -10.57 -3.20
CA ASP A 46 -12.58 -10.48 -2.59
C ASP A 46 -11.49 -10.27 -3.65
N HIS A 47 -11.65 -10.88 -4.82
CA HIS A 47 -10.83 -10.68 -6.02
C HIS A 47 -11.59 -11.14 -7.29
N GLY A 48 -10.97 -10.98 -8.45
CA GLY A 48 -11.54 -11.36 -9.75
C GLY A 48 -10.90 -12.61 -10.32
N GLU A 49 -10.95 -12.75 -11.64
CA GLU A 49 -10.49 -13.95 -12.34
C GLU A 49 -9.92 -13.62 -13.72
N GLU A 50 -8.72 -14.14 -14.02
CA GLU A 50 -8.06 -13.96 -15.33
C GLU A 50 -8.27 -15.19 -16.21
N PHE A 51 -8.48 -14.94 -17.50
CA PHE A 51 -8.71 -15.93 -18.56
C PHE A 51 -7.73 -15.74 -19.73
N PHE A 52 -6.46 -15.51 -19.43
CA PHE A 52 -5.33 -15.30 -20.35
C PHE A 52 -5.29 -13.95 -21.07
N GLU A 53 -5.99 -12.93 -20.58
CA GLU A 53 -5.91 -11.55 -21.08
C GLU A 53 -4.45 -11.05 -21.11
N HIS A 54 -3.68 -11.30 -20.05
CA HIS A 54 -2.25 -10.96 -19.98
C HIS A 54 -1.36 -12.20 -19.83
N GLY A 55 -1.90 -13.35 -20.25
CA GLY A 55 -1.23 -14.65 -20.21
C GLY A 55 -1.29 -15.38 -18.86
N GLY A 56 -1.96 -14.81 -17.85
CA GLY A 56 -2.27 -15.48 -16.60
C GLY A 56 -3.59 -16.25 -16.64
N PHE A 57 -3.81 -17.14 -15.69
CA PHE A 57 -5.04 -17.93 -15.59
C PHE A 57 -5.35 -18.21 -14.14
N GLU A 58 -6.63 -18.12 -13.80
CA GLU A 58 -7.11 -18.02 -12.42
C GLU A 58 -6.70 -16.67 -11.78
N HIS A 59 -6.45 -16.65 -10.48
CA HIS A 59 -6.12 -15.48 -9.68
C HIS A 59 -4.89 -15.71 -8.79
N GLY A 60 -4.35 -14.60 -8.29
CA GLY A 60 -3.28 -14.57 -7.28
C GLY A 60 -1.85 -14.47 -7.81
N HIS A 61 -1.65 -14.40 -9.13
CA HIS A 61 -0.31 -14.28 -9.78
C HIS A 61 -0.03 -12.93 -10.44
N THR A 62 -1.08 -12.21 -10.87
CA THR A 62 -1.04 -10.88 -11.50
C THR A 62 -1.79 -9.87 -10.63
N LEU A 63 -1.72 -8.59 -11.02
CA LEU A 63 -2.45 -7.48 -10.39
C LEU A 63 -3.16 -6.62 -11.44
N TYR A 64 -3.50 -7.21 -12.59
CA TYR A 64 -4.30 -6.57 -13.63
C TYR A 64 -5.76 -6.44 -13.18
N ASP A 65 -6.51 -5.54 -13.81
CA ASP A 65 -7.87 -5.18 -13.44
C ASP A 65 -8.82 -6.38 -13.44
N GLU A 66 -8.59 -7.42 -14.26
CA GLU A 66 -9.32 -8.69 -14.20
C GLU A 66 -9.33 -9.30 -12.79
N LEU A 67 -8.27 -9.08 -11.99
CA LEU A 67 -8.12 -9.61 -10.63
C LEU A 67 -8.43 -8.60 -9.52
N VAL A 68 -8.31 -7.29 -9.77
CA VAL A 68 -8.38 -6.26 -8.71
C VAL A 68 -9.51 -5.23 -8.87
N HIS A 69 -10.12 -5.10 -10.05
CA HIS A 69 -11.29 -4.26 -10.28
C HIS A 69 -12.62 -5.01 -10.05
N MET A 70 -13.08 -5.03 -8.80
CA MET A 70 -14.21 -5.85 -8.36
C MET A 70 -15.56 -5.15 -8.38
N PRO A 71 -16.67 -5.91 -8.49
CA PRO A 71 -17.99 -5.34 -8.28
C PRO A 71 -18.10 -4.79 -6.84
N LEU A 72 -18.71 -3.62 -6.71
CA LEU A 72 -19.15 -3.07 -5.44
C LEU A 72 -20.51 -2.40 -5.64
N ILE A 73 -21.56 -3.03 -5.10
CA ILE A 73 -22.93 -2.54 -5.21
C ILE A 73 -23.46 -2.31 -3.80
N ILE A 74 -23.97 -1.10 -3.56
CA ILE A 74 -24.58 -0.72 -2.28
C ILE A 74 -26.05 -0.38 -2.52
N SER A 75 -26.92 -0.95 -1.71
CA SER A 75 -28.36 -0.73 -1.75
C SER A 75 -28.95 -0.69 -0.35
N GLY A 76 -29.88 0.22 -0.11
CA GLY A 76 -30.51 0.40 1.18
C GLY A 76 -31.14 1.78 1.31
N ASP A 77 -31.74 2.06 2.47
CA ASP A 77 -32.30 3.38 2.75
C ASP A 77 -31.21 4.46 2.69
N GLY A 78 -31.53 5.61 2.09
CA GLY A 78 -30.58 6.71 1.87
C GLY A 78 -29.75 6.64 0.59
N PHE A 79 -29.76 5.54 -0.17
CA PHE A 79 -29.06 5.44 -1.46
C PHE A 79 -30.01 5.58 -2.66
N PRO A 80 -29.83 6.59 -3.52
CA PRO A 80 -30.64 6.72 -4.72
C PRO A 80 -30.34 5.59 -5.72
N PRO A 81 -31.35 5.01 -6.39
CA PRO A 81 -31.14 3.94 -7.36
C PRO A 81 -30.46 4.46 -8.63
N GLY A 82 -29.60 3.63 -9.21
CA GLY A 82 -29.01 3.88 -10.53
C GLY A 82 -27.91 4.94 -10.56
N ILE A 83 -27.34 5.30 -9.40
CA ILE A 83 -26.14 6.12 -9.35
C ILE A 83 -24.91 5.24 -9.58
N GLN A 84 -24.06 5.67 -10.50
CA GLN A 84 -22.73 5.11 -10.73
C GLN A 84 -21.69 6.12 -10.24
N ILE A 85 -20.70 5.62 -9.51
CA ILE A 85 -19.57 6.40 -9.00
C ILE A 85 -18.33 5.92 -9.73
N GLU A 86 -17.71 6.80 -10.50
CA GLU A 86 -16.49 6.49 -11.27
C GLU A 86 -15.21 6.66 -10.44
N THR A 87 -15.31 7.30 -9.27
CA THR A 87 -14.18 7.49 -8.38
C THR A 87 -13.68 6.13 -7.87
N PRO A 88 -12.41 5.77 -8.08
CA PRO A 88 -11.86 4.52 -7.59
C PRO A 88 -11.98 4.41 -6.07
N VAL A 89 -12.27 3.19 -5.59
CA VAL A 89 -12.36 2.84 -4.16
C VAL A 89 -11.72 1.48 -3.90
N GLY A 90 -11.32 1.22 -2.66
CA GLY A 90 -10.69 -0.03 -2.27
C GLY A 90 -11.55 -0.88 -1.33
N ASN A 91 -11.26 -2.18 -1.22
CA ASN A 91 -11.91 -3.06 -0.25
C ASN A 91 -11.75 -2.57 1.20
N THR A 92 -10.66 -1.84 1.50
CA THR A 92 -10.42 -1.21 2.80
C THR A 92 -11.47 -0.16 3.17
N ASP A 93 -12.21 0.39 2.18
CA ASP A 93 -13.28 1.37 2.40
C ASP A 93 -14.57 0.72 2.93
N ILE A 94 -14.76 -0.59 2.73
CA ILE A 94 -16.03 -1.26 3.06
C ILE A 94 -16.28 -1.22 4.58
N PHE A 95 -15.28 -1.52 5.40
CA PHE A 95 -15.42 -1.54 6.86
C PHE A 95 -15.79 -0.16 7.47
N PRO A 96 -15.03 0.93 7.23
CA PRO A 96 -15.41 2.24 7.74
C PRO A 96 -16.76 2.71 7.16
N SER A 97 -17.13 2.29 5.94
CA SER A 97 -18.44 2.57 5.37
C SER A 97 -19.57 1.87 6.12
N ILE A 98 -19.42 0.59 6.47
CA ILE A 98 -20.42 -0.13 7.27
C ILE A 98 -20.68 0.61 8.57
N LEU A 99 -19.60 1.00 9.28
CA LEU A 99 -19.72 1.74 10.54
C LEU A 99 -20.42 3.09 10.35
N ASP A 100 -20.07 3.85 9.32
CA ASP A 100 -20.72 5.13 8.99
C ASP A 100 -22.22 4.95 8.70
N PHE A 101 -22.57 3.95 7.88
CA PHE A 101 -23.96 3.69 7.47
C PHE A 101 -24.86 3.28 8.65
N ILE A 102 -24.31 2.55 9.64
CA ILE A 102 -25.06 2.16 10.84
C ILE A 102 -24.92 3.17 12.00
N GLY A 103 -24.23 4.29 11.77
CA GLY A 103 -24.07 5.37 12.76
C GLY A 103 -23.14 5.01 13.94
N MET A 104 -22.20 4.10 13.73
CA MET A 104 -21.19 3.73 14.71
C MET A 104 -19.92 4.59 14.58
N PRO A 105 -19.17 4.82 15.67
CA PRO A 105 -17.89 5.50 15.61
C PRO A 105 -16.89 4.73 14.74
N ILE A 106 -16.21 5.44 13.85
CA ILE A 106 -15.12 4.90 13.03
C ILE A 106 -13.83 5.00 13.86
N PRO A 107 -13.12 3.88 14.11
CA PRO A 107 -11.83 3.91 14.78
C PRO A 107 -10.79 4.74 14.04
N ASP A 108 -9.90 5.39 14.79
CA ASP A 108 -8.72 6.04 14.22
C ASP A 108 -7.74 5.00 13.65
N GLY A 109 -6.93 5.40 12.67
CA GLY A 109 -5.86 4.57 12.11
C GLY A 109 -6.30 3.55 11.06
N LEU A 110 -7.57 3.58 10.61
CA LEU A 110 -7.99 2.83 9.42
C LEU A 110 -7.44 3.47 8.15
N GLU A 111 -6.98 2.65 7.21
CA GLU A 111 -6.50 3.09 5.89
C GLU A 111 -7.66 3.53 4.97
N GLY A 112 -8.80 2.84 5.07
CA GLY A 112 -9.98 3.12 4.27
C GLY A 112 -10.76 4.34 4.76
N VAL A 113 -11.56 4.92 3.86
CA VAL A 113 -12.46 6.03 4.13
C VAL A 113 -13.92 5.62 3.93
N PRO A 114 -14.88 6.24 4.64
CA PRO A 114 -16.29 6.00 4.39
C PRO A 114 -16.67 6.38 2.96
N LEU A 115 -17.34 5.47 2.24
CA LEU A 115 -17.80 5.66 0.87
C LEU A 115 -18.82 6.79 0.75
N GLN A 116 -19.48 7.17 1.83
CA GLN A 116 -20.32 8.37 1.86
C GLN A 116 -19.53 9.65 1.56
N SER A 117 -18.26 9.70 1.94
CA SER A 117 -17.35 10.81 1.59
C SER A 117 -17.01 10.81 0.10
N VAL A 118 -16.83 9.61 -0.49
CA VAL A 118 -16.62 9.43 -1.94
C VAL A 118 -17.85 9.90 -2.72
N ILE A 119 -19.05 9.45 -2.34
CA ILE A 119 -20.32 9.82 -2.96
C ILE A 119 -20.55 11.34 -2.93
N LYS A 120 -20.10 12.01 -1.86
CA LYS A 120 -20.22 13.47 -1.70
C LYS A 120 -19.09 14.25 -2.39
N GLY A 121 -18.07 13.58 -2.94
CA GLY A 121 -16.89 14.21 -3.52
C GLY A 121 -16.02 14.94 -2.48
N VAL A 122 -15.99 14.45 -1.24
CA VAL A 122 -15.23 15.02 -0.12
C VAL A 122 -14.03 14.12 0.21
N ILE A 123 -13.34 13.68 -0.84
CA ILE A 123 -12.06 12.96 -0.73
C ILE A 123 -10.97 13.74 -1.47
N PRO A 124 -9.69 13.56 -1.11
CA PRO A 124 -8.58 14.09 -1.91
C PRO A 124 -8.63 13.55 -3.35
N GLU A 125 -8.38 14.41 -4.34
CA GLU A 125 -8.34 14.01 -5.77
C GLU A 125 -7.20 13.03 -6.06
N ASP A 126 -6.11 13.11 -5.31
CA ASP A 126 -4.90 12.30 -5.45
C ASP A 126 -4.85 11.11 -4.47
N ARG A 127 -6.01 10.73 -3.92
CA ARG A 127 -6.12 9.60 -2.99
C ARG A 127 -5.60 8.31 -3.65
N PRO A 128 -4.58 7.64 -3.06
CA PRO A 128 -4.09 6.39 -3.59
C PRO A 128 -4.93 5.19 -3.14
N ILE A 129 -4.98 4.16 -3.98
CA ILE A 129 -5.48 2.82 -3.66
C ILE A 129 -4.34 1.84 -3.81
N TYR A 130 -4.24 0.91 -2.87
CA TYR A 130 -3.16 -0.06 -2.83
C TYR A 130 -3.70 -1.48 -2.91
N GLY A 131 -2.84 -2.40 -3.33
CA GLY A 131 -3.08 -3.83 -3.19
C GLY A 131 -1.82 -4.63 -3.44
N GLU A 132 -1.83 -5.89 -3.02
CA GLU A 132 -0.67 -6.77 -3.07
C GLU A 132 -1.03 -8.19 -3.52
N GLY A 133 -0.09 -8.80 -4.22
CA GLY A 133 -0.11 -10.20 -4.64
C GLY A 133 1.08 -10.92 -4.04
N VAL A 134 0.83 -11.72 -3.00
CA VAL A 134 1.86 -12.44 -2.22
C VAL A 134 1.73 -13.95 -2.29
N THR A 135 0.66 -14.48 -2.89
CA THR A 135 0.30 -15.89 -2.78
C THR A 135 0.94 -16.74 -3.88
N ARG A 136 0.73 -16.39 -5.15
CA ARG A 136 1.24 -17.13 -6.32
C ARG A 136 2.15 -16.21 -7.14
N GLY A 137 3.22 -16.77 -7.69
CA GLY A 137 4.19 -15.99 -8.48
C GLY A 137 5.12 -15.11 -7.63
N THR A 138 5.61 -14.03 -8.22
CA THR A 138 6.48 -13.05 -7.55
C THR A 138 5.66 -12.10 -6.69
N HIS A 139 6.25 -11.66 -5.57
CA HIS A 139 5.65 -10.65 -4.70
C HIS A 139 5.53 -9.33 -5.46
N LYS A 140 4.28 -8.90 -5.69
CA LYS A 140 3.97 -7.64 -6.36
C LYS A 140 3.08 -6.78 -5.48
N LYS A 141 3.21 -5.48 -5.65
CA LYS A 141 2.31 -4.49 -5.08
C LYS A 141 1.89 -3.51 -6.17
N PHE A 142 0.71 -2.93 -6.03
CA PHE A 142 0.25 -1.88 -6.92
C PHE A 142 -0.21 -0.64 -6.15
N ILE A 143 -0.17 0.49 -6.83
CA ILE A 143 -0.79 1.74 -6.43
C ILE A 143 -1.60 2.27 -7.60
N ILE A 144 -2.83 2.64 -7.35
CA ILE A 144 -3.65 3.45 -8.26
C ILE A 144 -3.69 4.86 -7.66
N GLN A 145 -3.13 5.81 -8.38
CA GLN A 145 -3.39 7.23 -8.16
C GLN A 145 -3.98 7.74 -9.46
N TRP A 146 -5.31 7.83 -9.49
CA TRP A 146 -6.08 8.00 -10.72
C TRP A 146 -5.52 9.14 -11.61
N PRO A 147 -5.33 8.90 -12.92
CA PRO A 147 -5.72 7.70 -13.69
C PRO A 147 -4.62 6.61 -13.75
N TYR A 148 -3.51 6.77 -13.05
CA TYR A 148 -2.35 5.91 -13.22
C TYR A 148 -2.36 4.72 -12.27
N LYS A 149 -2.04 3.54 -12.80
CA LYS A 149 -1.76 2.32 -12.04
C LYS A 149 -0.31 1.93 -12.23
N CYS A 150 0.43 1.84 -11.13
CA CYS A 150 1.80 1.36 -11.13
C CYS A 150 1.88 0.05 -10.37
N VAL A 151 2.51 -0.96 -10.98
CA VAL A 151 2.77 -2.27 -10.36
C VAL A 151 4.28 -2.43 -10.20
N PHE A 152 4.72 -2.80 -8.99
CA PHE A 152 6.12 -3.09 -8.71
C PHE A 152 6.30 -4.56 -8.35
N ASP A 153 7.22 -5.22 -9.05
CA ASP A 153 7.63 -6.59 -8.76
C ASP A 153 8.93 -6.58 -7.92
N TYR A 154 8.82 -7.08 -6.69
CA TYR A 154 9.93 -7.08 -5.72
C TYR A 154 11.02 -8.11 -6.06
N VAL A 155 10.71 -9.09 -6.90
CA VAL A 155 11.66 -10.13 -7.32
C VAL A 155 12.47 -9.65 -8.52
N THR A 156 11.82 -9.13 -9.56
CA THR A 156 12.52 -8.62 -10.75
C THR A 156 13.03 -7.20 -10.56
N ARG A 157 12.55 -6.48 -9.55
CA ARG A 157 12.85 -5.06 -9.26
C ARG A 157 12.46 -4.15 -10.42
N THR A 158 11.33 -4.43 -11.05
CA THR A 158 10.80 -3.65 -12.18
C THR A 158 9.44 -3.06 -11.85
N ALA A 159 9.19 -1.85 -12.36
CA ALA A 159 7.90 -1.20 -12.31
C ALA A 159 7.26 -1.23 -13.71
N THR A 160 5.96 -1.53 -13.78
CA THR A 160 5.12 -1.27 -14.96
C THR A 160 4.13 -0.15 -14.61
N LEU A 161 3.73 0.62 -15.62
CA LEU A 161 2.85 1.77 -15.44
C LEU A 161 1.81 1.81 -16.56
N PHE A 162 0.55 1.99 -16.17
CA PHE A 162 -0.60 2.08 -17.08
C PHE A 162 -1.39 3.34 -16.79
N ASP A 163 -2.00 3.91 -17.83
CA ASP A 163 -2.98 5.00 -17.72
C ASP A 163 -4.37 4.42 -17.98
N LEU A 164 -5.12 4.19 -16.91
CA LEU A 164 -6.40 3.46 -16.95
C LEU A 164 -7.52 4.25 -17.62
N GLU A 165 -7.36 5.58 -17.78
CA GLU A 165 -8.36 6.39 -18.49
C GLU A 165 -8.30 6.16 -20.00
N ILE A 166 -7.11 5.91 -20.55
CA ILE A 166 -6.90 5.70 -21.99
C ILE A 166 -6.66 4.23 -22.37
N ASP A 167 -6.18 3.42 -21.44
CA ASP A 167 -5.84 2.01 -21.59
C ASP A 167 -6.38 1.19 -20.41
N PRO A 168 -7.72 1.04 -20.31
CA PRO A 168 -8.35 0.30 -19.21
C PRO A 168 -8.03 -1.21 -19.22
N ASP A 169 -7.57 -1.75 -20.35
CA ASP A 169 -7.16 -3.15 -20.50
C ASP A 169 -5.66 -3.36 -20.19
N GLU A 170 -4.94 -2.31 -19.77
CA GLU A 170 -3.52 -2.36 -19.35
C GLU A 170 -2.59 -3.02 -20.38
N LEU A 171 -2.81 -2.74 -21.67
CA LEU A 171 -2.07 -3.38 -22.76
C LEU A 171 -0.74 -2.70 -23.08
N THR A 172 -0.57 -1.44 -22.67
CA THR A 172 0.57 -0.59 -23.01
C THR A 172 1.30 -0.13 -21.74
N ASP A 173 2.43 -0.77 -21.45
CA ASP A 173 3.33 -0.29 -20.40
C ASP A 173 4.02 1.01 -20.83
N ILE A 174 3.68 2.10 -20.14
CA ILE A 174 4.23 3.45 -20.38
C ILE A 174 5.34 3.83 -19.39
N SER A 175 5.82 2.87 -18.58
CA SER A 175 6.84 3.10 -17.54
C SER A 175 8.15 3.66 -18.10
N GLU A 176 8.59 3.21 -19.27
CA GLU A 176 9.83 3.67 -19.89
C GLU A 176 9.76 5.13 -20.40
N ASP A 177 8.59 5.54 -20.90
CA ASP A 177 8.35 6.92 -21.34
C ASP A 177 8.01 7.86 -20.16
N ASN A 178 7.59 7.30 -19.02
CA ASN A 178 7.15 8.02 -17.82
C ASN A 178 7.89 7.55 -16.55
N LYS A 179 9.21 7.28 -16.68
CA LYS A 179 10.03 6.71 -15.59
C LYS A 179 9.93 7.46 -14.29
N GLU A 180 9.91 8.79 -14.37
CA GLU A 180 9.77 9.67 -13.22
C GLU A 180 8.46 9.41 -12.46
N LEU A 181 7.33 9.34 -13.16
CA LEU A 181 6.04 9.06 -12.55
C LEU A 181 5.99 7.64 -11.95
N ALA A 182 6.48 6.63 -12.68
CA ALA A 182 6.58 5.28 -12.16
C ALA A 182 7.40 5.23 -10.86
N LEU A 183 8.54 5.93 -10.82
CA LEU A 183 9.38 6.02 -9.62
C LEU A 183 8.67 6.74 -8.45
N ILE A 184 7.94 7.83 -8.69
CA ILE A 184 7.14 8.52 -7.66
C ILE A 184 6.11 7.56 -7.05
N LEU A 185 5.38 6.83 -7.90
CA LEU A 185 4.33 5.91 -7.46
C LEU A 185 4.91 4.71 -6.68
N VAL A 186 6.05 4.17 -7.12
CA VAL A 186 6.79 3.14 -6.36
C VAL A 186 7.24 3.68 -4.99
N ALA A 187 7.67 4.95 -4.91
CA ALA A 187 8.02 5.59 -3.63
C ALA A 187 6.82 5.61 -2.68
N LYS A 188 5.68 6.13 -3.13
CA LYS A 188 4.43 6.21 -2.35
C LYS A 188 3.95 4.84 -1.87
N MET A 189 4.09 3.83 -2.73
CA MET A 189 3.77 2.44 -2.41
C MET A 189 4.70 1.89 -1.32
N ALA A 190 6.00 2.15 -1.43
CA ALA A 190 6.98 1.75 -0.43
C ALA A 190 6.70 2.42 0.93
N GLU A 191 6.37 3.72 0.96
CA GLU A 191 6.00 4.41 2.21
C GLU A 191 4.85 3.75 2.96
N THR A 192 3.81 3.42 2.20
CA THR A 192 2.53 3.00 2.78
C THR A 192 2.51 1.51 3.11
N MET A 193 3.15 0.69 2.27
CA MET A 193 3.02 -0.77 2.35
C MET A 193 4.25 -1.49 2.93
N LEU A 194 5.28 -0.77 3.37
CA LEU A 194 6.42 -1.35 4.10
C LEU A 194 6.33 -1.38 5.66
N PRO A 195 5.46 -0.64 6.37
CA PRO A 195 5.59 -0.49 7.83
C PRO A 195 5.23 -1.73 8.68
N ASP A 196 4.93 -2.87 8.09
CA ASP A 196 4.63 -4.11 8.84
C ASP A 196 5.88 -4.87 9.31
N GLN A 197 7.09 -4.42 8.96
CA GLN A 197 8.34 -5.08 9.31
C GLN A 197 9.24 -4.20 10.19
N THR A 198 9.92 -4.82 11.15
CA THR A 198 10.97 -4.17 11.94
C THR A 198 12.13 -3.82 11.02
N ALA A 199 12.36 -2.53 10.77
CA ALA A 199 13.40 -2.08 9.86
C ALA A 199 13.92 -0.68 10.22
N PHE A 200 15.17 -0.41 9.85
CA PHE A 200 15.67 0.96 9.72
C PHE A 200 15.47 1.45 8.30
N HIS A 201 15.22 2.75 8.15
CA HIS A 201 15.02 3.38 6.87
C HIS A 201 16.00 4.54 6.69
N LEU A 202 16.57 4.67 5.50
CA LEU A 202 17.36 5.83 5.06
C LEU A 202 16.69 6.44 3.82
N TRP A 203 16.37 7.73 3.87
CA TRP A 203 16.02 8.52 2.70
C TRP A 203 17.08 9.56 2.38
N VAL A 204 17.36 9.78 1.10
CA VAL A 204 18.10 10.97 0.64
C VAL A 204 17.36 11.69 -0.47
N THR A 205 17.28 13.02 -0.37
CA THR A 205 16.50 13.86 -1.28
C THR A 205 17.05 15.29 -1.38
N VAL A 206 16.63 16.00 -2.42
CA VAL A 206 16.90 17.42 -2.63
C VAL A 206 15.61 18.13 -3.00
N SER A 207 15.46 19.39 -2.59
CA SER A 207 14.36 20.22 -3.06
C SER A 207 14.42 20.32 -4.59
N HIS A 208 13.26 20.32 -5.24
CA HIS A 208 13.14 20.35 -6.70
C HIS A 208 13.73 21.62 -7.35
N HIS A 209 14.08 22.65 -6.55
CA HIS A 209 14.77 23.86 -6.99
C HIS A 209 16.30 23.80 -6.90
N GLU A 210 16.87 22.75 -6.31
CA GLU A 210 18.31 22.59 -6.10
C GLU A 210 18.96 21.76 -7.22
N SER A 211 20.26 22.02 -7.45
CA SER A 211 21.09 21.17 -8.31
C SER A 211 21.27 19.78 -7.68
N PRO A 212 21.50 18.71 -8.47
CA PRO A 212 21.65 17.38 -7.91
C PRO A 212 22.85 17.33 -6.96
N LYS A 213 22.71 16.54 -5.91
CA LYS A 213 23.69 16.34 -4.85
C LYS A 213 24.08 14.87 -4.78
N ARG A 214 25.31 14.62 -4.36
CA ARG A 214 25.81 13.26 -4.11
C ARG A 214 25.83 12.99 -2.61
N PHE A 215 25.15 11.94 -2.19
CA PHE A 215 25.04 11.51 -0.80
C PHE A 215 25.86 10.25 -0.63
N SER A 216 26.82 10.24 0.28
CA SER A 216 27.59 9.04 0.57
C SER A 216 27.81 8.85 2.05
N GLY A 217 28.02 7.62 2.49
CA GLY A 217 28.06 7.38 3.92
C GLY A 217 28.18 5.92 4.30
N THR A 218 28.17 5.70 5.61
CA THR A 218 28.12 4.37 6.20
C THR A 218 26.95 4.26 7.17
N LEU A 219 26.27 3.13 7.20
CA LEU A 219 25.28 2.78 8.20
C LEU A 219 25.77 1.53 8.91
N LYS A 220 26.01 1.60 10.21
CA LYS A 220 26.45 0.46 11.01
C LYS A 220 25.33 0.05 11.94
N ILE A 221 25.01 -1.24 11.96
CA ILE A 221 23.92 -1.81 12.74
C ILE A 221 24.53 -2.83 13.70
N PRO A 222 24.93 -2.40 14.92
CA PRO A 222 25.46 -3.32 15.92
C PRO A 222 24.48 -4.47 16.18
N GLY A 223 24.97 -5.71 16.00
CA GLY A 223 24.15 -6.91 16.08
C GLY A 223 23.92 -7.59 14.72
N GLY A 224 24.14 -6.86 13.62
CA GLY A 224 24.17 -7.40 12.27
C GLY A 224 22.98 -6.99 11.41
N ILE A 225 23.09 -7.32 10.12
CA ILE A 225 22.09 -7.01 9.10
C ILE A 225 21.55 -8.34 8.56
N GLU A 226 20.23 -8.51 8.54
CA GLU A 226 19.59 -9.65 7.90
C GLU A 226 19.47 -9.44 6.40
N SER A 227 18.92 -8.29 5.99
CA SER A 227 18.79 -7.92 4.58
C SER A 227 18.74 -6.41 4.39
N VAL A 228 18.97 -5.96 3.16
CA VAL A 228 18.81 -4.56 2.76
C VAL A 228 18.08 -4.52 1.43
N GLU A 229 17.08 -3.66 1.36
CA GLU A 229 16.33 -3.38 0.15
C GLU A 229 16.52 -1.94 -0.28
N GLY A 230 16.98 -1.75 -1.51
CA GLY A 230 17.11 -0.44 -2.13
C GLY A 230 15.94 -0.15 -3.05
N PHE A 231 15.31 1.00 -2.86
CA PHE A 231 14.23 1.51 -3.71
C PHE A 231 14.67 2.78 -4.41
N LEU A 232 14.21 2.92 -5.66
CA LEU A 232 14.46 4.08 -6.52
C LEU A 232 15.93 4.36 -6.83
N LEU A 233 16.79 3.35 -6.72
CA LEU A 233 18.20 3.43 -7.10
C LEU A 233 18.34 3.44 -8.63
N THR A 234 19.23 4.29 -9.15
CA THR A 234 19.59 4.35 -10.57
C THR A 234 20.90 3.63 -10.84
N ASP A 235 21.25 3.52 -12.12
CA ASP A 235 22.53 2.98 -12.57
C ASP A 235 23.76 3.73 -12.02
N ASP A 236 23.59 4.93 -11.46
CA ASP A 236 24.67 5.71 -10.84
C ASP A 236 24.82 5.46 -9.34
N ASP A 237 23.84 4.79 -8.73
CA ASP A 237 23.77 4.55 -7.30
C ASP A 237 24.42 3.22 -6.92
N ARG A 238 25.12 3.20 -5.79
CA ARG A 238 25.83 2.02 -5.32
C ARG A 238 25.66 1.88 -3.81
N TYR A 239 25.50 0.64 -3.35
CA TYR A 239 25.74 0.30 -1.97
C TYR A 239 26.38 -1.09 -1.87
N SER A 240 27.03 -1.35 -0.74
CA SER A 240 27.63 -2.63 -0.41
C SER A 240 27.43 -2.94 1.06
N ILE A 241 27.28 -4.22 1.40
CA ILE A 241 27.11 -4.70 2.76
C ILE A 241 28.35 -5.48 3.17
N ASP A 242 28.93 -5.14 4.32
CA ASP A 242 30.02 -5.88 4.97
C ASP A 242 29.65 -6.15 6.43
N SER A 243 29.24 -7.39 6.71
CA SER A 243 28.79 -7.85 8.03
C SER A 243 27.68 -6.99 8.64
N ASP A 244 28.05 -5.98 9.45
CA ASP A 244 27.16 -5.09 10.17
C ASP A 244 27.12 -3.68 9.58
N THR A 245 27.82 -3.43 8.47
CA THR A 245 28.03 -2.09 7.92
C THR A 245 27.60 -2.02 6.45
N ILE A 246 26.79 -1.03 6.12
CA ILE A 246 26.42 -0.64 4.76
C ILE A 246 27.27 0.56 4.38
N SER A 247 27.88 0.53 3.20
CA SER A 247 28.46 1.72 2.56
C SER A 247 27.62 2.07 1.36
N PHE A 248 27.26 3.34 1.19
CA PHE A 248 26.43 3.80 0.07
C PHE A 248 26.97 5.07 -0.57
N ASP A 249 26.64 5.25 -1.85
CA ASP A 249 26.93 6.41 -2.65
C ASP A 249 25.80 6.59 -3.68
N PHE A 250 24.99 7.62 -3.44
CA PHE A 250 23.75 7.90 -4.15
C PHE A 250 23.75 9.29 -4.76
N SER A 251 23.13 9.41 -5.91
CA SER A 251 22.78 10.66 -6.56
C SER A 251 21.33 11.02 -6.22
N SER A 252 21.06 12.28 -5.88
CA SER A 252 19.68 12.75 -5.89
C SER A 252 19.19 12.92 -7.33
N LEU A 253 17.91 12.66 -7.57
CA LEU A 253 17.27 13.04 -8.83
C LEU A 253 16.97 14.54 -8.84
N ASN A 254 17.07 15.13 -10.03
CA ASN A 254 16.70 16.52 -10.26
C ASN A 254 15.20 16.66 -10.47
N ASN A 255 14.64 17.76 -9.94
CA ASN A 255 13.38 18.38 -10.39
C ASN A 255 12.07 17.66 -10.07
N ILE A 256 12.07 16.65 -9.20
CA ILE A 256 10.86 15.85 -8.92
C ILE A 256 10.49 15.99 -7.44
N GLN A 257 9.38 16.65 -7.16
CA GLN A 257 8.87 16.82 -5.81
C GLN A 257 8.49 15.45 -5.22
N GLY A 258 8.99 15.15 -4.01
CA GLY A 258 8.66 13.91 -3.31
C GLY A 258 9.48 12.68 -3.70
N LEU A 259 10.49 12.81 -4.57
CA LEU A 259 11.35 11.68 -4.94
C LEU A 259 12.62 11.64 -4.09
N TYR A 260 12.91 10.46 -3.52
CA TYR A 260 14.07 10.21 -2.69
C TYR A 260 14.64 8.82 -2.99
N ARG A 261 15.92 8.60 -2.68
CA ARG A 261 16.46 7.23 -2.62
C ARG A 261 16.14 6.64 -1.29
N HIS A 262 15.80 5.35 -1.25
CA HIS A 262 15.43 4.70 -0.01
C HIS A 262 16.17 3.40 0.19
N LEU A 263 16.80 3.23 1.35
CA LEU A 263 17.20 1.92 1.86
C LEU A 263 16.27 1.52 3.00
N VAL A 264 15.73 0.31 2.92
CA VAL A 264 15.09 -0.40 4.03
C VAL A 264 16.09 -1.45 4.50
N ILE A 265 16.39 -1.45 5.79
CA ILE A 265 17.45 -2.25 6.39
C ILE A 265 16.80 -3.11 7.44
N ILE A 266 16.68 -4.40 7.17
CA ILE A 266 16.13 -5.37 8.12
C ILE A 266 17.28 -5.77 9.05
N PRO A 267 17.25 -5.36 10.33
CA PRO A 267 18.29 -5.69 11.27
C PRO A 267 18.23 -7.18 11.64
N ALA A 268 19.36 -7.78 11.99
CA ALA A 268 19.35 -9.12 12.57
C ALA A 268 18.61 -9.13 13.93
N GLU A 269 18.11 -10.29 14.35
CA GLU A 269 17.38 -10.43 15.61
C GLU A 269 18.17 -9.84 16.80
N GLY A 270 17.53 -8.91 17.53
CA GLY A 270 18.12 -8.23 18.68
C GLY A 270 19.02 -7.03 18.36
N ALA A 271 19.22 -6.67 17.08
CA ALA A 271 19.87 -5.43 16.71
C ALA A 271 18.87 -4.26 16.76
N GLU A 272 19.07 -3.36 17.72
CA GLU A 272 18.11 -2.29 18.05
C GLU A 272 18.60 -0.89 17.71
N THR A 273 19.83 -0.73 17.21
CA THR A 273 20.41 0.59 16.93
C THR A 273 21.10 0.65 15.58
N LEU A 274 21.13 1.85 15.00
CA LEU A 274 21.85 2.17 13.79
C LEU A 274 22.72 3.41 14.01
N GLU A 275 24.01 3.29 13.73
CA GLU A 275 24.98 4.38 13.67
C GLU A 275 25.20 4.81 12.22
N ALA A 276 24.79 6.02 11.87
CA ALA A 276 24.99 6.58 10.53
C ALA A 276 26.20 7.50 10.49
N SER A 277 26.89 7.55 9.35
CA SER A 277 27.78 8.64 8.94
C SER A 277 27.40 9.06 7.52
N LEU A 278 27.34 10.37 7.25
CA LEU A 278 26.88 10.91 5.97
C LEU A 278 27.73 12.11 5.52
N LEU A 279 27.99 12.14 4.23
CA LEU A 279 28.56 13.23 3.47
C LEU A 279 27.59 13.67 2.37
N VAL A 280 27.54 14.97 2.11
CA VAL A 280 26.85 15.56 0.96
C VAL A 280 27.87 16.32 0.13
N ASP A 281 27.99 15.97 -1.15
CA ASP A 281 29.05 16.43 -2.06
C ASP A 281 30.47 16.25 -1.47
N GLY A 282 30.67 15.18 -0.69
CA GLY A 282 31.94 14.86 -0.03
C GLY A 282 32.27 15.70 1.21
N ALA A 283 31.38 16.59 1.64
CA ALA A 283 31.53 17.37 2.86
C ALA A 283 30.58 16.88 3.96
N VAL A 284 31.03 16.97 5.21
CA VAL A 284 30.13 16.84 6.37
C VAL A 284 29.24 18.08 6.39
N ASP A 285 28.06 17.97 5.79
CA ASP A 285 27.04 19.03 5.83
C ASP A 285 25.98 18.70 6.89
N ALA A 286 26.32 19.08 8.11
CA ALA A 286 25.53 18.86 9.32
C ALA A 286 24.14 19.53 9.29
N LYS A 287 23.84 20.38 8.30
CA LYS A 287 22.51 20.98 8.10
C LYS A 287 21.56 20.08 7.30
N ARG A 288 22.05 18.95 6.77
CA ARG A 288 21.33 18.10 5.83
C ARG A 288 21.05 16.71 6.39
N PHE A 289 21.33 16.49 7.67
CA PHE A 289 21.13 15.21 8.36
C PHE A 289 20.00 15.36 9.38
N TYR A 290 19.00 14.49 9.30
CA TYR A 290 17.76 14.58 10.06
C TYR A 290 17.38 13.20 10.63
N PRO A 291 17.76 12.87 11.87
CA PRO A 291 17.15 11.74 12.55
C PRO A 291 15.67 12.07 12.76
N TYR A 292 14.79 11.21 12.23
CA TYR A 292 13.34 11.45 12.27
C TYR A 292 12.86 11.52 13.73
N GLY A 293 11.86 12.37 14.01
CA GLY A 293 11.38 12.64 15.37
C GLY A 293 12.14 13.72 16.14
N THR A 294 13.28 14.21 15.62
CA THR A 294 13.92 15.42 16.15
C THR A 294 13.37 16.67 15.43
N ASN A 295 12.63 17.51 16.16
CA ASN A 295 12.15 18.81 15.64
C ASN A 295 13.28 19.83 15.37
N VAL A 296 14.54 19.41 15.53
CA VAL A 296 15.73 20.26 15.36
C VAL A 296 16.78 19.41 14.63
N PRO A 297 17.30 19.84 13.47
CA PRO A 297 18.44 19.16 12.85
C PRO A 297 19.60 19.13 13.84
N GLU A 298 20.01 17.93 14.27
CA GLU A 298 21.23 17.78 15.05
C GLU A 298 22.45 17.88 14.12
N PRO A 299 23.31 18.89 14.28
CA PRO A 299 24.44 19.07 13.41
C PRO A 299 25.56 18.09 13.77
N SER A 300 25.49 16.89 13.21
CA SER A 300 26.63 15.98 13.15
C SER A 300 26.59 15.20 11.84
N GLY A 301 27.75 15.03 11.19
CA GLY A 301 27.91 14.11 10.05
C GLY A 301 27.74 12.64 10.42
N SER A 302 27.15 12.38 11.58
CA SER A 302 26.90 11.08 12.17
C SER A 302 25.69 11.15 13.08
N ALA A 303 24.92 10.07 13.20
CA ALA A 303 23.88 9.97 14.22
C ALA A 303 23.68 8.53 14.68
N MET A 304 22.94 8.39 15.77
CA MET A 304 22.53 7.12 16.32
C MET A 304 20.99 7.11 16.37
N VAL A 305 20.39 6.07 15.82
CA VAL A 305 18.94 5.89 15.71
C VAL A 305 18.57 4.58 16.41
N SER A 306 17.53 4.59 17.22
CA SER A 306 16.94 3.40 17.83
C SER A 306 15.82 2.85 16.95
N ILE A 307 15.64 1.53 16.94
CA ILE A 307 14.53 0.88 16.24
C ILE A 307 13.16 1.31 16.80
N ASP A 308 13.14 1.78 18.05
CA ASP A 308 11.95 2.24 18.78
C ASP A 308 11.69 3.74 18.69
N ASP A 309 12.49 4.49 17.92
CA ASP A 309 12.33 5.93 17.85
C ASP A 309 10.95 6.34 17.29
N TYR A 310 10.30 5.49 16.50
CA TYR A 310 8.96 5.77 15.99
C TYR A 310 8.08 4.52 15.74
N PRO A 311 6.85 4.47 16.28
CA PRO A 311 5.98 3.28 16.19
C PRO A 311 5.06 3.21 14.95
N LEU A 312 4.94 4.28 14.17
CA LEU A 312 4.10 4.33 12.97
C LEU A 312 4.98 4.67 11.75
N GLY A 313 4.73 4.06 10.59
CA GLY A 313 5.33 4.51 9.34
C GLY A 313 5.09 6.03 9.15
N PRO A 314 6.00 6.75 8.47
CA PRO A 314 5.97 8.21 8.47
C PRO A 314 4.71 8.77 7.78
N GLU A 315 4.12 9.82 8.36
CA GLU A 315 3.63 10.93 7.53
C GLU A 315 4.88 11.67 7.01
N LEU A 316 5.05 11.78 5.69
CA LEU A 316 6.13 12.58 5.10
C LEU A 316 6.16 13.97 5.78
N PRO A 317 7.34 14.50 6.21
CA PRO A 317 7.38 15.82 6.81
C PRO A 317 6.82 16.84 5.79
N PRO A 318 5.84 17.68 6.16
CA PRO A 318 5.22 18.66 5.24
C PRO A 318 6.18 19.74 4.72
N ALA A 319 7.48 19.65 5.03
CA ALA A 319 8.49 20.67 4.82
C ALA A 319 9.59 20.29 3.80
N LEU A 320 9.45 19.18 3.05
CA LEU A 320 10.45 18.76 2.04
C LEU A 320 10.82 19.87 1.05
N ASP A 321 9.87 20.71 0.63
CA ASP A 321 10.14 21.81 -0.30
C ASP A 321 11.06 22.90 0.26
N THR A 322 11.09 23.06 1.59
CA THR A 322 11.89 24.10 2.26
C THR A 322 13.31 23.65 2.59
N ILE A 323 13.62 22.36 2.46
CA ILE A 323 14.93 21.80 2.78
C ILE A 323 15.71 21.57 1.48
N PRO A 324 16.82 22.30 1.24
CA PRO A 324 17.57 22.20 -0.02
C PRO A 324 18.05 20.78 -0.34
N ALA A 325 18.50 20.07 0.68
CA ALA A 325 18.97 18.70 0.60
C ALA A 325 18.88 18.07 1.99
N ALA A 326 18.41 16.83 2.05
CA ALA A 326 18.13 16.14 3.30
C ALA A 326 18.45 14.66 3.21
N CYS A 327 18.90 14.13 4.34
CA CYS A 327 18.98 12.73 4.64
C CYS A 327 18.14 12.47 5.88
N PHE A 328 17.15 11.59 5.76
CA PHE A 328 16.30 11.17 6.87
C PHE A 328 16.63 9.74 7.25
N ILE A 329 16.80 9.48 8.54
CA ILE A 329 17.02 8.12 9.06
C ILE A 329 16.11 7.88 10.24
N TRP A 330 15.44 6.73 10.28
CA TRP A 330 14.56 6.33 11.37
C TRP A 330 14.46 4.82 11.51
N GLY A 331 14.02 4.37 12.68
CA GLY A 331 13.65 2.99 12.95
C GLY A 331 12.13 2.85 13.03
N VAL A 332 11.62 1.72 12.52
CA VAL A 332 10.25 1.26 12.71
C VAL A 332 10.34 -0.10 13.35
N ARG A 333 9.72 -0.29 14.52
CA ARG A 333 9.47 -1.62 15.05
C ARG A 333 8.20 -2.12 14.37
N GLY A 334 8.28 -3.26 13.69
CA GLY A 334 7.12 -3.87 13.04
C GLY A 334 6.02 -4.07 14.07
N TYR A 335 4.79 -3.80 13.67
CA TYR A 335 3.64 -4.12 14.50
C TYR A 335 3.59 -5.65 14.67
N GLU A 336 4.03 -6.14 15.83
CA GLU A 336 3.41 -7.35 16.35
C GLU A 336 1.94 -6.97 16.51
N ARG A 337 1.07 -7.45 15.59
CA ARG A 337 -0.36 -7.50 15.85
C ARG A 337 -0.50 -8.30 17.14
N GLN A 338 -0.55 -7.60 18.27
CA GLN A 338 -1.10 -8.19 19.47
C GLN A 338 -2.55 -8.41 19.10
N ASP A 339 -2.90 -9.66 18.84
CA ASP A 339 -4.29 -10.08 18.81
C ASP A 339 -4.87 -9.65 20.17
N VAL A 340 -5.46 -8.46 20.20
CA VAL A 340 -6.20 -8.00 21.36
C VAL A 340 -7.40 -8.90 21.38
N ALA A 341 -7.39 -9.89 22.26
CA ALA A 341 -8.56 -10.69 22.54
C ALA A 341 -9.66 -9.71 22.99
N ILE A 342 -10.56 -9.36 22.07
CA ILE A 342 -11.72 -8.56 22.40
C ILE A 342 -12.63 -9.47 23.22
N MET A 343 -12.66 -9.23 24.52
CA MET A 343 -13.65 -9.85 25.39
C MET A 343 -14.99 -9.22 25.05
N HIS A 344 -15.80 -9.94 24.28
CA HIS A 344 -17.18 -9.56 24.04
C HIS A 344 -17.97 -9.69 25.34
N ASP A 345 -18.95 -8.82 25.55
CA ASP A 345 -19.90 -9.04 26.64
C ASP A 345 -20.72 -10.32 26.36
N PRO A 346 -21.32 -10.94 27.40
CA PRO A 346 -22.02 -12.22 27.25
C PRO A 346 -23.15 -12.22 26.23
N GLU A 347 -23.84 -11.08 26.04
CA GLU A 347 -24.93 -10.97 25.08
C GLU A 347 -24.39 -10.97 23.64
N THR A 348 -23.33 -10.20 23.39
CA THR A 348 -22.62 -10.20 22.10
C THR A 348 -22.04 -11.59 21.79
N GLU A 349 -21.44 -12.28 22.77
CA GLU A 349 -20.96 -13.65 22.56
C GLU A 349 -22.11 -14.60 22.19
N GLU A 350 -23.26 -14.52 22.86
CA GLU A 350 -24.42 -15.36 22.57
C GLU A 350 -24.94 -15.11 21.14
N GLN A 351 -25.03 -13.84 20.72
CA GLN A 351 -25.44 -13.47 19.36
C GLN A 351 -24.45 -14.00 18.31
N LEU A 352 -23.15 -13.80 18.51
CA LEU A 352 -22.13 -14.30 17.61
C LEU A 352 -22.11 -15.84 17.55
N ARG A 353 -22.37 -16.53 18.67
CA ARG A 353 -22.57 -18.00 18.69
C ARG A 353 -23.80 -18.42 17.90
N ALA A 354 -24.92 -17.73 18.07
CA ALA A 354 -26.16 -18.01 17.33
C ALA A 354 -25.99 -17.81 15.82
N LEU A 355 -25.16 -16.84 15.42
CA LEU A 355 -24.79 -16.58 14.03
C LEU A 355 -23.69 -17.52 13.49
N GLY A 356 -23.11 -18.38 14.33
CA GLY A 356 -22.06 -19.33 13.95
C GLY A 356 -20.65 -18.74 13.87
N TYR A 357 -20.43 -17.48 14.24
CA TYR A 357 -19.12 -16.83 14.27
C TYR A 357 -18.26 -17.30 15.45
N LEU A 358 -18.88 -17.72 16.56
CA LEU A 358 -18.19 -18.30 17.71
C LEU A 358 -18.62 -19.76 17.88
N GLY A 359 -17.79 -20.71 17.45
CA GLY A 359 -18.06 -22.14 17.55
C GLY A 359 -16.85 -22.94 18.03
N GLY A 360 -17.06 -23.79 19.04
CA GLY A 360 -16.08 -24.79 19.46
C GLY A 360 -15.90 -25.85 18.38
N ASN A 361 -14.64 -26.30 18.22
CA ASN A 361 -14.14 -27.36 17.31
C ASN A 361 -15.21 -28.02 16.43
N LEU A 362 -15.27 -27.59 15.16
CA LEU A 362 -15.71 -28.43 14.05
C LEU A 362 -14.74 -29.59 13.84
#